data_AF-A0A3A0DW07-F1
#
_entry.id   AF-A0A3A0DW07-F1
#
_cell.length_a   1.000
_cell.length_b   1.000
_cell.length_c   1.000
_cell.angle_alpha   90.00
_cell.angle_beta   90.00
_cell.angle_gamma   90.00
#
_symmetry.space_group_name_H-M   'P 1'
#
loop_
_entity.id
_entity.type
_entity.pdbx_description
1 polymer ?
#
loop_
_entity_poly.entity_id
_entity_poly.type
_entity_poly.pdbx_seq_one_letter_code
_entity_poly.pdbx_strand_id
1 'polypeptide(L)'
;MPCIMKARGKDDRVTVLTPPGRGAIAVVAAMGDAALRTIGDNFCAASGRPLDEQEMNRIAFGYWTSGQHREDVVLVRTAVNAWEIHCHGGAVASQRIVAALQAAVVARLVGRRGARPDRPRSRPGPGTSGHSADSGHPARPARGRLAASHCRH
;
A
#
# COMPACT_ATOMS: atom_id res chain seq x y z
N MET A 1 -22.90 11.79 -5.20
CA MET A 1 -22.10 11.02 -4.22
C MET A 1 -21.63 9.73 -4.87
N PRO A 2 -20.34 9.55 -5.22
CA PRO A 2 -19.88 8.29 -5.77
C PRO A 2 -19.71 7.26 -4.63
N CYS A 3 -20.35 6.12 -4.82
CA CYS A 3 -20.26 4.94 -3.98
C CYS A 3 -18.81 4.44 -3.98
N ILE A 4 -18.14 4.49 -2.81
CA ILE A 4 -16.81 3.90 -2.61
C ILE A 4 -16.96 2.38 -2.68
N MET A 5 -16.88 1.82 -3.88
CA MET A 5 -16.64 0.40 -4.07
C MET A 5 -15.24 0.11 -3.52
N LYS A 6 -15.16 -0.48 -2.32
CA LYS A 6 -13.94 -1.12 -1.82
C LYS A 6 -13.49 -2.14 -2.86
N ALA A 7 -12.50 -1.79 -3.69
CA ALA A 7 -11.83 -2.74 -4.55
C ALA A 7 -11.27 -3.84 -3.66
N ARG A 8 -11.79 -5.06 -3.79
CA ARG A 8 -11.22 -6.23 -3.13
C ARG A 8 -9.85 -6.48 -3.76
N GLY A 9 -8.81 -5.93 -3.14
CA GLY A 9 -7.43 -6.11 -3.55
C GLY A 9 -7.08 -7.60 -3.60
N LYS A 10 -6.78 -8.11 -4.80
CA LYS A 10 -6.26 -9.48 -4.90
C LYS A 10 -5.20 -9.71 -5.95
N ASP A 11 -4.93 -8.78 -6.86
CA ASP A 11 -3.89 -8.99 -7.87
C ASP A 11 -2.90 -7.83 -7.89
N ASP A 12 -1.87 -7.97 -7.06
CA ASP A 12 -0.67 -7.17 -7.17
C ASP A 12 0.15 -7.73 -8.33
N ARG A 13 0.27 -6.99 -9.44
CA ARG A 13 0.93 -7.43 -10.67
C ARG A 13 1.93 -6.40 -11.15
N VAL A 14 3.02 -6.88 -11.74
CA VAL A 14 4.07 -6.06 -12.35
C VAL A 14 4.46 -6.70 -13.67
N THR A 15 4.55 -5.93 -14.75
CA THR A 15 4.93 -6.44 -16.08
C THR A 15 5.65 -5.36 -16.87
N VAL A 16 6.73 -5.74 -17.56
CA VAL A 16 7.39 -4.85 -18.53
C VAL A 16 6.65 -4.96 -19.86
N LEU A 17 6.17 -3.84 -20.39
CA LEU A 17 5.40 -3.77 -21.64
C LEU A 17 6.27 -3.61 -22.89
N THR A 18 7.54 -3.24 -22.71
CA THR A 18 8.51 -3.06 -23.80
C THR A 18 9.39 -4.30 -24.00
N PRO A 19 9.83 -4.61 -25.23
CA PRO A 19 10.80 -5.67 -25.47
C PRO A 19 12.11 -5.51 -24.67
N PRO A 20 12.82 -6.61 -24.37
CA PRO A 20 14.14 -6.53 -23.75
C PRO A 20 15.15 -5.91 -24.72
N GLY A 21 16.15 -5.19 -24.18
CA GLY A 21 17.21 -4.57 -24.96
C GLY A 21 17.45 -3.12 -24.59
N ARG A 22 18.15 -2.39 -25.47
CA ARG A 22 18.33 -0.94 -25.35
C ARG A 22 17.31 -0.24 -26.23
N GLY A 23 16.60 0.72 -25.66
CA GLY A 23 15.69 1.61 -26.36
C GLY A 23 15.72 3.01 -25.76
N ALA A 24 14.92 3.92 -26.32
CA ALA A 24 14.76 5.26 -25.74
C ALA A 24 13.98 5.21 -24.42
N ILE A 25 12.89 4.41 -24.37
CA ILE A 25 11.98 4.29 -23.23
C ILE A 25 11.70 2.82 -22.94
N ALA A 26 11.59 2.48 -21.66
CA ALA A 26 11.01 1.23 -21.17
C ALA A 26 9.73 1.53 -20.38
N VAL A 27 8.72 0.67 -20.51
CA VAL A 27 7.42 0.85 -19.84
C VAL A 27 7.15 -0.31 -18.90
N VAL A 28 6.84 0.00 -17.64
CA VAL A 28 6.48 -0.95 -16.60
C VAL A 28 5.04 -0.70 -16.18
N ALA A 29 4.17 -1.69 -16.37
CA ALA A 29 2.82 -1.70 -15.80
C ALA A 29 2.84 -2.26 -14.38
N ALA A 30 2.15 -1.59 -13.47
CA ALA A 30 2.02 -1.99 -12.08
C ALA A 30 0.57 -1.84 -11.62
N MET A 31 0.05 -2.87 -10.95
CA MET A 31 -1.32 -2.89 -10.44
C MET A 31 -1.35 -3.41 -9.02
N GLY A 32 -2.26 -2.89 -8.19
CA GLY A 32 -2.52 -3.36 -6.83
C GLY A 32 -2.00 -2.45 -5.72
N ASP A 33 -2.38 -2.76 -4.48
CA ASP A 33 -2.10 -1.88 -3.33
C ASP A 33 -0.64 -1.91 -2.90
N ALA A 34 0.10 -3.02 -3.13
CA ALA A 34 1.53 -3.06 -2.86
C ALA A 34 2.27 -2.19 -3.88
N ALA A 35 1.94 -2.34 -5.16
CA ALA A 35 2.48 -1.51 -6.22
C ALA A 35 2.20 -0.02 -5.97
N LEU A 36 0.96 0.34 -5.63
CA LEU A 36 0.58 1.73 -5.35
C LEU A 36 1.41 2.34 -4.21
N ARG A 37 1.61 1.61 -3.11
CA ARG A 37 2.46 2.06 -2.00
C ARG A 37 3.88 2.28 -2.44
N THR A 38 4.48 1.29 -3.11
CA THR A 38 5.85 1.41 -3.61
C THR A 38 6.01 2.57 -4.57
N ILE A 39 5.04 2.81 -5.46
CA ILE A 39 5.07 3.99 -6.32
C ILE A 39 5.04 5.26 -5.47
N GLY A 40 4.14 5.37 -4.49
CA GLY A 40 4.04 6.53 -3.62
C GLY A 40 5.31 6.80 -2.80
N ASP A 41 5.99 5.76 -2.36
CA ASP A 41 7.21 5.86 -1.56
C ASP A 41 8.44 6.26 -2.40
N ASN A 42 8.44 5.95 -3.70
CA ASN A 42 9.63 6.10 -4.56
C ASN A 42 9.46 7.23 -5.61
N PHE A 43 8.23 7.59 -5.99
CA PHE A 43 7.96 8.63 -6.97
C PHE A 43 7.75 10.00 -6.34
N CYS A 44 8.47 10.99 -6.85
CA CYS A 44 8.28 12.40 -6.54
C CYS A 44 7.89 13.16 -7.79
N ALA A 45 6.64 13.65 -7.86
CA ALA A 45 6.18 14.46 -8.98
C ALA A 45 6.95 15.78 -9.06
N ALA A 46 7.39 16.17 -10.26
CA ALA A 46 8.01 17.47 -10.47
C ALA A 46 7.04 18.63 -10.19
N SER A 47 5.73 18.39 -10.30
CA SER A 47 4.69 19.36 -9.96
C SER A 47 4.45 19.49 -8.44
N GLY A 48 5.11 18.68 -7.60
CA GLY A 48 4.85 18.63 -6.16
C GLY A 48 3.51 18.01 -5.75
N ARG A 49 2.69 17.56 -6.71
CA ARG A 49 1.40 16.93 -6.43
C ARG A 49 1.61 15.50 -5.91
N PRO A 50 0.89 15.07 -4.87
CA PRO A 50 0.97 13.69 -4.39
C PRO A 50 0.39 12.71 -5.42
N LEU A 51 0.63 11.42 -5.20
CA LEU A 51 0.28 10.35 -6.15
C LEU A 51 -1.24 10.23 -6.34
N ASP A 52 -2.03 10.43 -5.29
CA ASP A 52 -3.49 10.34 -5.31
C ASP A 52 -4.18 11.51 -6.04
N GLU A 53 -3.52 12.67 -6.08
CA GLU A 53 -3.94 13.85 -6.84
C GLU A 53 -3.55 13.81 -8.33
N GLN A 54 -2.81 12.79 -8.78
CA GLN A 54 -2.54 12.65 -10.21
C GLN A 54 -3.82 12.25 -10.96
N GLU A 55 -4.14 13.04 -11.97
CA GLU A 55 -5.29 12.83 -12.85
C GLU A 55 -5.17 11.51 -13.61
N MET A 56 -6.28 10.79 -13.71
CA MET A 56 -6.37 9.56 -14.50
C MET A 56 -6.15 9.89 -15.99
N ASN A 57 -5.41 9.02 -16.69
CA ASN A 57 -5.06 9.17 -18.11
C ASN A 57 -4.31 10.48 -18.44
N ARG A 58 -3.61 11.05 -17.47
CA ARG A 58 -2.68 12.18 -17.67
C ARG A 58 -1.26 11.76 -17.34
N ILE A 59 -0.32 12.41 -18.03
CA ILE A 59 1.11 12.25 -17.75
C ILE A 59 1.47 13.02 -16.49
N ALA A 60 2.23 12.37 -15.61
CA ALA A 60 2.85 12.97 -14.45
C ALA A 60 4.36 12.79 -14.58
N PHE A 61 5.09 13.88 -14.87
CA PHE A 61 6.55 13.87 -14.88
C PHE A 61 7.11 14.01 -13.46
N GLY A 62 8.19 13.29 -13.19
CA GLY A 62 8.89 13.39 -11.92
C GLY A 62 10.10 12.47 -11.86
N TYR A 63 10.43 12.06 -10.65
CA TYR A 63 11.64 11.31 -10.37
C TYR A 63 11.30 10.06 -9.57
N TRP A 64 11.87 8.93 -9.98
CA TRP A 64 11.91 7.72 -9.18
C TRP A 64 13.19 7.72 -8.36
N THR A 65 13.04 7.53 -7.05
CA THR A 65 14.15 7.45 -6.09
C THR A 65 14.28 6.03 -5.58
N SER A 66 15.50 5.49 -5.57
CA SER A 66 15.79 4.15 -5.06
C SER A 66 17.17 4.16 -4.40
N GLY A 67 17.20 4.36 -3.09
CA GLY A 67 18.44 4.59 -2.35
C GLY A 67 19.12 5.88 -2.84
N GLN A 68 20.35 5.78 -3.33
CA GLN A 68 21.11 6.92 -3.86
C GLN A 68 20.85 7.19 -5.35
N HIS A 69 20.06 6.34 -6.02
CA HIS A 69 19.77 6.49 -7.45
C HIS A 69 18.50 7.30 -7.66
N ARG A 70 18.55 8.19 -8.66
CA ARG A 70 17.45 9.01 -9.12
C ARG A 70 17.32 8.84 -10.62
N GLU A 71 16.10 8.56 -11.07
CA GLU A 71 15.75 8.31 -12.46
C GLU A 71 14.60 9.24 -12.85
N ASP A 72 14.71 9.92 -13.99
CA ASP A 72 13.61 10.72 -14.51
C ASP A 72 12.55 9.78 -15.11
N VAL A 73 11.30 9.92 -14.69
CA VAL A 73 10.21 9.03 -15.10
C VAL A 73 8.95 9.81 -15.44
N VAL A 74 8.12 9.22 -16.30
CA VAL A 74 6.74 9.63 -16.52
C VAL A 74 5.82 8.56 -15.97
N LEU A 75 4.85 8.95 -15.16
CA LEU A 75 3.79 8.08 -14.67
C LEU A 75 2.49 8.39 -15.40
N VAL A 76 1.70 7.35 -15.65
CA VAL A 76 0.32 7.46 -16.11
C VAL A 76 -0.56 6.61 -15.22
N ARG A 77 -1.56 7.23 -14.59
CA ARG A 77 -2.59 6.52 -13.84
C ARG A 77 -3.63 5.97 -14.82
N THR A 78 -3.59 4.68 -15.12
CA THR A 78 -4.47 4.03 -16.11
C THR A 78 -5.75 3.47 -15.49
N ALA A 79 -5.78 3.24 -14.18
CA ALA A 79 -6.99 2.94 -13.42
C ALA A 79 -6.83 3.37 -11.95
N VAL A 80 -7.86 3.12 -11.12
CA VAL A 80 -7.83 3.48 -9.69
C VAL A 80 -6.58 2.94 -8.98
N ASN A 81 -6.20 1.69 -9.29
CA ASN A 81 -5.04 0.98 -8.72
C ASN A 81 -4.09 0.45 -9.81
N ALA A 82 -4.04 1.07 -10.99
CA ALA A 82 -3.16 0.65 -12.07
C ALA A 82 -2.40 1.85 -12.63
N TRP A 83 -1.11 1.64 -12.88
CA TRP A 83 -0.15 2.66 -13.25
C TRP A 83 0.81 2.12 -14.31
N GLU A 84 1.23 3.00 -15.20
CA GLU A 84 2.36 2.79 -16.07
C GLU A 84 3.50 3.72 -15.67
N ILE A 85 4.71 3.18 -15.64
CA ILE A 85 5.94 3.90 -15.30
C ILE A 85 6.85 3.82 -16.51
N HIS A 86 7.16 4.97 -17.06
CA HIS A 86 7.95 5.15 -18.27
C HIS A 86 9.32 5.68 -17.84
N CYS A 87 10.37 4.90 -18.01
CA CYS A 87 11.74 5.25 -17.64
C CYS A 87 12.66 5.22 -18.88
N HIS A 88 13.93 5.58 -18.72
CA HIS A 88 14.89 5.42 -19.81
C HIS A 88 14.95 3.95 -20.25
N GLY A 89 15.07 3.72 -21.55
CA GLY A 89 15.05 2.39 -22.16
C GLY A 89 16.33 1.57 -21.96
N GLY A 90 17.12 1.90 -20.94
CA GLY A 90 18.18 1.03 -20.45
C GLY A 90 17.62 -0.07 -19.55
N ALA A 91 18.16 -1.29 -19.68
CA ALA A 91 17.73 -2.43 -18.85
C ALA A 91 17.86 -2.13 -17.33
N VAL A 92 18.86 -1.35 -16.94
CA VAL A 92 19.16 -1.05 -15.53
C VAL A 92 18.02 -0.25 -14.86
N ALA A 93 17.45 0.75 -15.54
CA ALA A 93 16.41 1.60 -14.97
C ALA A 93 15.11 0.80 -14.73
N SER A 94 14.64 0.11 -15.77
CA SER A 94 13.44 -0.73 -15.69
C SER A 94 13.60 -1.89 -14.71
N GLN A 95 14.77 -2.55 -14.66
CA GLN A 95 15.03 -3.63 -13.70
C GLN A 95 14.97 -3.16 -12.24
N ARG A 96 15.50 -1.96 -11.94
CA ARG A 96 15.41 -1.39 -10.58
C ARG A 96 13.98 -1.14 -10.16
N ILE A 97 13.19 -0.52 -11.04
CA ILE A 97 11.76 -0.24 -10.78
C ILE A 97 10.99 -1.55 -10.59
N VAL A 98 11.19 -2.52 -11.50
CA VAL A 98 10.56 -3.85 -11.40
C VAL A 98 10.96 -4.56 -10.11
N ALA A 99 12.23 -4.54 -9.73
CA ALA A 99 12.70 -5.18 -8.50
C ALA A 99 12.06 -4.56 -7.25
N ALA A 100 11.96 -3.23 -7.18
CA ALA A 100 11.31 -2.54 -6.07
C ALA A 100 9.82 -2.93 -5.96
N LEU A 101 9.10 -2.93 -7.09
CA LEU A 101 7.69 -3.32 -7.12
C LEU A 101 7.49 -4.80 -6.75
N GLN A 102 8.29 -5.70 -7.33
CA GLN A 102 8.21 -7.14 -7.06
C GLN A 102 8.51 -7.47 -5.59
N ALA A 103 9.50 -6.81 -4.99
CA ALA A 103 9.82 -6.99 -3.57
C ALA A 103 8.62 -6.66 -2.68
N ALA A 104 7.89 -5.58 -2.98
CA ALA A 104 6.70 -5.19 -2.23
C ALA A 104 5.52 -6.17 -2.44
N VAL A 105 5.33 -6.67 -3.67
CA VAL A 105 4.33 -7.70 -3.95
C VAL A 105 4.62 -8.97 -3.13
N VAL A 106 5.87 -9.45 -3.15
CA VAL A 106 6.28 -10.64 -2.39
C VAL A 106 6.09 -10.43 -0.88
N ALA A 107 6.54 -9.29 -0.34
CA ALA A 107 6.38 -8.96 1.08
C ALA A 107 4.91 -9.00 1.53
N ARG A 108 4.00 -8.46 0.71
CA ARG A 108 2.55 -8.50 0.98
C ARG A 108 2.00 -9.92 0.94
N LEU A 109 2.41 -10.75 -0.02
CA LEU A 109 1.96 -12.14 -0.11
C LEU A 109 2.42 -12.99 1.08
N VAL A 110 3.66 -12.76 1.56
CA VAL A 110 4.19 -13.42 2.77
C VAL A 110 3.41 -12.97 4.01
N GLY A 111 3.18 -11.67 4.17
CA GLY A 111 2.39 -11.13 5.29
C GLY A 111 0.95 -11.68 5.33
N ARG A 112 0.35 -11.97 4.16
CA ARG A 112 -0.97 -12.62 4.08
C ARG A 112 -0.98 -14.09 4.50
N ARG A 113 0.11 -14.84 4.29
CA ARG A 113 0.17 -16.26 4.69
C ARG A 113 0.21 -16.45 6.21
N GLY A 114 0.71 -15.46 6.96
CA GLY A 114 0.67 -15.46 8.42
C GLY A 114 -0.71 -15.12 9.01
N ALA A 115 -1.55 -14.41 8.27
CA ALA A 115 -2.91 -14.06 8.66
C ALA A 115 -3.92 -15.10 8.13
N ARG A 116 -3.80 -16.37 8.57
CA ARG A 116 -4.93 -17.29 8.44
C ARG A 116 -6.00 -16.80 9.42
N PRO A 117 -7.18 -16.36 8.98
CA PRO A 117 -8.25 -16.07 9.91
C PRO A 117 -8.60 -17.39 10.59
N ASP A 118 -8.32 -17.46 11.88
CA ASP A 118 -8.72 -18.58 12.71
C ASP A 118 -10.24 -18.69 12.58
N ARG A 119 -10.71 -19.80 12.01
CA ARG A 119 -12.16 -19.99 11.79
C ARG A 119 -12.76 -20.08 13.19
N PRO A 120 -13.62 -19.13 13.62
CA PRO A 120 -14.23 -19.25 14.93
C PRO A 120 -15.02 -20.56 14.93
N ARG A 121 -14.63 -21.49 15.81
CA ARG A 121 -15.42 -22.69 16.09
C ARG A 121 -16.80 -22.20 16.49
N SER A 122 -17.81 -22.62 15.72
CA SER A 122 -19.22 -22.35 15.99
C SER A 122 -19.52 -22.69 17.45
N ARG A 123 -19.94 -21.70 18.24
CA ARG A 123 -20.42 -21.91 19.61
C ARG A 123 -21.66 -22.82 19.56
N PRO A 124 -21.79 -23.82 20.45
CA PRO A 124 -23.08 -24.45 20.73
C PRO A 124 -24.02 -23.39 21.35
N GLY A 125 -25.30 -23.43 20.97
CA GLY A 125 -26.33 -22.48 21.38
C GLY A 125 -26.64 -22.47 22.90
N PRO A 126 -27.45 -21.50 23.36
CA PRO A 126 -27.65 -21.22 24.77
C PRO A 126 -28.64 -22.19 25.42
N GLY A 127 -28.20 -22.84 26.49
CA GLY A 127 -29.08 -23.43 27.50
C GLY A 127 -29.46 -22.36 28.53
N THR A 128 -30.76 -22.26 28.80
CA THR A 128 -31.41 -21.31 29.70
C THR A 128 -31.36 -21.73 31.17
N SER A 129 -31.71 -20.78 32.05
CA SER A 129 -31.96 -20.83 33.52
C SER A 129 -30.74 -20.50 34.40
N GLY A 130 -30.78 -19.67 35.44
CA GLY A 130 -31.83 -18.83 36.06
C GLY A 130 -31.44 -18.51 37.52
N HIS A 131 -31.76 -17.29 38.00
CA HIS A 131 -31.82 -16.82 39.41
C HIS A 131 -30.48 -16.70 40.20
N SER A 132 -30.25 -15.80 41.18
CA SER A 132 -30.80 -14.52 41.66
C SER A 132 -29.90 -14.03 42.82
N ALA A 133 -29.82 -12.69 43.00
CA ALA A 133 -29.45 -11.95 44.24
C ALA A 133 -27.94 -12.00 44.66
N ASP A 134 -27.31 -11.05 45.37
CA ASP A 134 -27.71 -9.80 46.03
C ASP A 134 -26.44 -8.95 46.37
N SER A 135 -26.64 -7.64 46.53
CA SER A 135 -26.00 -6.64 47.42
C SER A 135 -24.47 -6.42 47.56
N GLY A 136 -24.07 -5.13 47.57
CA GLY A 136 -22.93 -4.65 48.39
C GLY A 136 -22.04 -3.52 47.82
N HIS A 137 -22.21 -2.30 48.34
CA HIS A 137 -21.59 -0.99 48.02
C HIS A 137 -20.07 -0.86 48.41
N PRO A 138 -19.39 0.31 48.34
CA PRO A 138 -18.49 0.80 47.29
C PRO A 138 -17.05 1.10 47.78
N ALA A 139 -16.12 1.48 46.88
CA ALA A 139 -14.92 2.23 47.29
C ALA A 139 -14.41 3.19 46.21
N ARG A 140 -13.97 4.36 46.70
CA ARG A 140 -13.59 5.61 46.03
C ARG A 140 -12.14 5.61 45.49
N PRO A 141 -11.70 6.67 44.78
CA PRO A 141 -10.69 6.60 43.72
C PRO A 141 -9.27 6.95 44.16
N ALA A 142 -8.28 6.59 43.32
CA ALA A 142 -6.93 7.12 43.41
C ALA A 142 -6.31 7.43 42.02
N ARG A 143 -6.15 8.73 41.79
CA ARG A 143 -4.98 9.45 41.25
C ARG A 143 -4.16 8.82 40.09
N GLY A 144 -4.18 9.54 38.97
CA GLY A 144 -3.00 10.25 38.45
C GLY A 144 -1.95 9.44 37.69
N ARG A 145 -1.84 9.69 36.39
CA ARG A 145 -0.55 9.60 35.66
C ARG A 145 -0.42 10.76 34.67
N LEU A 146 0.57 11.61 34.96
CA LEU A 146 1.25 12.47 34.00
C LEU A 146 2.24 11.63 33.16
N ALA A 147 2.72 12.27 32.09
CA ALA A 147 3.77 11.89 31.12
C ALA A 147 3.23 11.19 29.85
N ALA A 148 3.66 11.54 28.63
CA ALA A 148 4.94 12.12 28.26
C ALA A 148 4.84 13.15 27.12
N SER A 149 5.69 14.16 27.26
CA SER A 149 6.06 15.17 26.29
C SER A 149 7.39 14.76 25.64
N HIS A 150 7.56 15.16 24.37
CA HIS A 150 8.81 15.23 23.58
C HIS A 150 9.34 13.96 22.89
N CYS A 151 9.26 13.98 21.56
CA CYS A 151 10.33 13.50 20.68
C CYS A 151 10.86 14.71 19.89
N ARG A 152 12.18 14.94 19.99
CA ARG A 152 12.90 16.06 19.36
C ARG A 152 13.19 15.75 17.89
N HIS A 153 13.48 16.83 17.17
CA HIS A 153 13.98 16.89 15.79
C HIS A 153 15.33 16.19 15.65
#